data_AF-A0A0N1JSX2-F1
#
_entry.id   AF-A0A0N1JSX2-F1
#
_cell.length_a   1.000
_cell.length_b   1.000
_cell.length_c   1.000
_cell.angle_alpha   90.00
_cell.angle_beta   90.00
_cell.angle_gamma   90.00
#
_symmetry.space_group_name_H-M   'P 1'
#
loop_
_entity.id
_entity.type
_entity.pdbx_description
1 polymer ?
#
loop_
_entity_poly.entity_id
_entity_poly.type
_entity_poly.pdbx_seq_one_letter_code
_entity_poly.pdbx_strand_id
1 'polypeptide(L)'
;MRAGGFAINQNNEREQFEIIRSPDRSQIERMLTKLQSLMGVLKFTPEPVPDTGIQELTIYAENEFFLLMAGEIDEDGEYEVLTINSPAKPRETIAILGDRYPRQAATKDLNLILDIADEYSRTEAITIYPLAP
;
A
#
# COMPACT_ATOMS: atom_id res chain seq x y z
N MET A 1 13.80 7.25 -1.68
CA MET A 1 12.80 6.21 -1.33
C MET A 1 13.40 5.05 -0.55
N ARG A 2 12.68 4.57 0.47
CA ARG A 2 12.97 3.35 1.25
C ARG A 2 11.70 2.50 1.39
N ALA A 3 11.81 1.20 1.19
CA ALA A 3 10.75 0.22 1.46
C ALA A 3 11.10 -0.65 2.68
N GLY A 4 10.08 -1.00 3.46
CA GLY A 4 10.18 -1.92 4.60
C GLY A 4 8.81 -2.29 5.13
N GLY A 5 8.74 -3.04 6.24
CA GLY A 5 7.47 -3.45 6.82
C GLY A 5 7.59 -4.77 7.55
N PHE A 6 6.47 -5.49 7.69
CA PHE A 6 6.47 -6.83 8.26
C PHE A 6 5.35 -7.69 7.66
N ALA A 7 5.58 -9.01 7.65
CA ALA A 7 4.54 -10.02 7.49
C ALA A 7 4.21 -10.62 8.86
N ILE A 8 2.99 -11.11 9.04
CA ILE A 8 2.61 -11.94 10.19
C ILE A 8 2.61 -13.39 9.70
N ASN A 9 3.40 -14.24 10.35
CA ASN A 9 3.52 -15.64 9.99
C ASN A 9 2.39 -16.48 10.60
N GLN A 10 2.40 -17.79 10.33
CA GLN A 10 1.37 -18.73 10.80
C GLN A 10 1.31 -18.87 12.33
N ASN A 11 2.34 -18.44 13.05
CA ASN A 11 2.39 -18.42 14.51
C ASN A 11 1.90 -17.09 15.11
N ASN A 12 1.34 -16.19 14.29
CA ASN A 12 0.98 -14.82 14.66
C ASN A 12 2.18 -13.95 15.10
N GLU A 13 3.40 -14.30 14.65
CA GLU A 13 4.61 -13.52 14.94
C GLU A 13 4.92 -12.57 13.78
N ARG A 14 5.49 -11.41 14.10
CA ARG A 14 5.92 -10.43 13.09
C ARG A 14 7.31 -10.79 12.55
N GLU A 15 7.37 -11.04 11.25
CA GLU A 15 8.62 -11.17 10.49
C GLU A 15 8.90 -9.87 9.74
N GLN A 16 9.97 -9.18 10.12
CA GLN A 16 10.34 -7.91 9.50
C GLN A 16 10.90 -8.13 8.09
N PHE A 17 10.49 -7.30 7.14
CA PHE A 17 11.15 -7.22 5.84
C PHE A 17 12.51 -6.51 6.00
N GLU A 18 13.50 -6.95 5.23
CA GLU A 18 14.71 -6.17 5.06
C GLU A 18 14.37 -4.78 4.53
N ILE A 19 15.07 -3.78 5.03
CA ILE A 19 14.91 -2.40 4.59
C ILE A 19 15.66 -2.24 3.26
N ILE A 20 14.95 -1.89 2.20
CA ILE A 20 15.51 -1.71 0.86
C ILE A 20 15.49 -0.23 0.52
N ARG A 21 16.65 0.33 0.19
CA ARG A 21 16.76 1.69 -0.36
C ARG A 21 16.65 1.64 -1.88
N SER A 22 15.88 2.56 -2.44
CA SER A 22 15.59 2.63 -3.89
C SER A 22 15.17 1.27 -4.46
N PRO A 23 14.06 0.68 -3.96
CA PRO A 23 13.65 -0.66 -4.36
C PRO A 23 13.31 -0.71 -5.86
N ASP A 24 13.82 -1.73 -6.55
CA ASP A 24 13.40 -2.04 -7.92
C ASP A 24 12.06 -2.78 -7.96
N ARG A 25 11.41 -2.81 -9.13
CA ARG A 25 10.12 -3.47 -9.33
C ARG A 25 10.10 -4.93 -8.86
N SER A 26 11.18 -5.68 -9.09
CA SER A 26 11.26 -7.09 -8.73
C SER A 26 11.36 -7.28 -7.20
N GLN A 27 12.06 -6.38 -6.51
CA GLN A 27 12.08 -6.34 -5.05
C GLN A 27 10.69 -6.05 -4.48
N ILE A 28 9.98 -5.09 -5.06
CA ILE A 28 8.60 -4.74 -4.68
C ILE A 28 7.67 -5.93 -4.89
N GLU A 29 7.74 -6.57 -6.07
CA GLU A 29 6.94 -7.74 -6.41
C GLU A 29 7.16 -8.89 -5.42
N ARG A 30 8.41 -9.18 -5.04
CA ARG A 30 8.71 -10.21 -4.03
C ARG A 30 8.08 -9.91 -2.67
N MET A 31 8.13 -8.66 -2.22
CA MET A 31 7.53 -8.25 -0.94
C MET A 31 6.01 -8.37 -0.99
N LEU A 32 5.37 -7.88 -2.06
CA LEU A 32 3.92 -7.95 -2.24
C LEU A 32 3.41 -9.38 -2.42
N THR A 33 4.15 -10.22 -3.16
CA THR A 33 3.81 -11.65 -3.33
C THR A 33 3.86 -12.38 -1.98
N LYS A 34 4.85 -12.07 -1.13
CA LYS A 34 4.88 -12.60 0.25
C LYS A 34 3.62 -12.17 1.02
N LEU A 35 3.22 -10.91 0.90
CA LEU A 35 2.00 -10.38 1.55
C LEU A 35 0.69 -10.88 0.93
N GLN A 36 0.66 -11.34 -0.33
CA GLN A 36 -0.55 -11.92 -0.92
C GLN A 36 -0.98 -13.21 -0.21
N SER A 37 0.01 -14.00 0.23
CA SER A 37 -0.19 -15.30 0.89
C SER A 37 -0.22 -15.22 2.41
N LEU A 38 0.13 -14.07 2.99
CA LEU A 38 0.18 -13.81 4.42
C LEU A 38 -0.68 -12.58 4.74
N MET A 39 -0.60 -12.11 5.97
CA MET A 39 -1.10 -10.79 6.35
C MET A 39 0.08 -9.91 6.75
N GLY A 40 -0.04 -8.60 6.65
CA GLY A 40 1.05 -7.71 7.03
C GLY A 40 0.95 -6.31 6.45
N VAL A 41 2.06 -5.60 6.52
CA VAL A 41 2.18 -4.20 6.12
C VAL A 41 3.47 -4.01 5.34
N LEU A 42 3.37 -3.34 4.20
CA LEU A 42 4.50 -2.81 3.44
C LEU A 42 4.41 -1.28 3.43
N LYS A 43 5.51 -0.60 3.67
CA LYS A 43 5.58 0.86 3.74
C LYS A 43 6.73 1.37 2.90
N PHE A 44 6.45 2.41 2.12
CA PHE A 44 7.38 3.16 1.30
C PHE A 44 7.45 4.59 1.83
N THR A 45 8.66 5.11 1.99
CA THR A 45 8.91 6.45 2.54
C THR A 45 9.97 7.15 1.71
N PRO A 46 9.73 8.37 1.19
CA PRO A 46 10.76 9.18 0.57
C PRO A 46 11.92 9.44 1.55
N GLU A 47 13.12 9.61 1.02
CA GLU A 47 14.31 9.93 1.83
C GLU A 47 15.12 10.99 1.07
N PRO A 48 15.08 12.28 1.47
CA PRO A 48 14.31 12.85 2.59
C PRO A 48 12.80 12.85 2.36
N VAL A 49 12.02 12.99 3.44
CA VAL A 49 10.56 13.21 3.36
C VAL A 49 10.31 14.66 2.89
N PRO A 50 9.46 14.90 1.89
CA PRO A 50 9.22 16.24 1.35
C PRO A 50 8.28 17.04 2.25
N ASP A 51 8.37 18.38 2.20
CA ASP A 51 7.46 19.26 2.95
C ASP A 51 6.02 19.24 2.39
N THR A 52 5.87 18.99 1.09
CA THR A 52 4.59 18.86 0.35
C THR A 52 4.63 17.63 -0.56
N GLY A 53 3.46 17.09 -0.91
CA GLY A 53 3.29 15.86 -1.68
C GLY A 53 3.19 14.62 -0.79
N ILE A 54 3.33 13.43 -1.41
CA ILE A 54 3.15 12.16 -0.72
C ILE A 54 4.30 11.91 0.26
N GLN A 55 3.93 11.82 1.54
CA GLN A 55 4.81 11.59 2.68
C GLN A 55 5.16 10.12 2.84
N GLU A 56 4.20 9.24 2.56
CA GLU A 56 4.36 7.79 2.63
C GLU A 56 3.27 7.07 1.85
N LEU A 57 3.61 5.87 1.38
CA LEU A 57 2.67 4.90 0.84
C LEU A 57 2.68 3.65 1.71
N THR A 58 1.54 3.29 2.28
CA THR A 58 1.37 2.10 3.12
C THR A 58 0.38 1.14 2.46
N ILE A 59 0.76 -0.14 2.39
CA ILE A 59 -0.04 -1.23 1.83
C ILE A 59 -0.26 -2.25 2.94
N TYR A 60 -1.50 -2.41 3.33
CA TYR A 60 -1.96 -3.45 4.25
C TYR A 60 -2.42 -4.66 3.45
N ALA A 61 -2.12 -5.85 3.93
CA ALA A 61 -2.55 -7.10 3.32
C ALA A 61 -3.17 -8.03 4.36
N GLU A 62 -4.33 -8.61 4.02
CA GLU A 62 -4.94 -9.73 4.74
C GLU A 62 -5.94 -10.45 3.83
N ASN A 63 -5.99 -11.80 3.89
CA ASN A 63 -6.96 -12.60 3.12
C ASN A 63 -6.97 -12.28 1.62
N GLU A 64 -5.77 -12.12 1.04
CA GLU A 64 -5.51 -11.71 -0.36
C GLU A 64 -6.00 -10.29 -0.72
N PHE A 65 -6.58 -9.55 0.22
CA PHE A 65 -6.94 -8.15 0.02
C PHE A 65 -5.75 -7.26 0.33
N PHE A 66 -5.53 -6.30 -0.56
CA PHE A 66 -4.65 -5.17 -0.37
C PHE A 66 -5.46 -3.90 -0.16
N LEU A 67 -5.12 -3.15 0.89
CA LEU A 67 -5.57 -1.79 1.14
C LEU A 67 -4.37 -0.87 1.03
N LEU A 68 -4.46 0.09 0.12
CA LEU A 68 -3.41 1.06 -0.14
C LEU A 68 -3.82 2.42 0.42
N MET A 69 -2.93 3.06 1.17
CA MET A 69 -3.13 4.39 1.76
C MET A 69 -1.86 5.20 1.54
N ALA A 70 -1.97 6.30 0.81
CA ALA A 70 -0.88 7.25 0.63
C ALA A 70 -1.23 8.55 1.35
N GLY A 71 -0.38 8.97 2.28
CA GLY A 71 -0.56 10.22 3.01
C GLY A 71 0.08 11.36 2.23
N GLU A 72 -0.68 12.40 1.90
CA GLU A 72 -0.23 13.55 1.13
C GLU A 72 -0.42 14.83 1.94
N ILE A 73 0.56 15.73 1.86
CA ILE A 73 0.42 17.12 2.31
C ILE A 73 0.24 17.99 1.06
N ASP A 74 -0.88 18.67 0.94
CA ASP A 74 -1.15 19.54 -0.21
C ASP A 74 -0.35 20.86 -0.16
N GLU A 75 -0.56 21.74 -1.13
CA GLU A 75 0.14 23.04 -1.21
C GLU A 75 -0.24 24.00 -0.06
N ASP A 76 -1.43 23.82 0.54
CA ASP A 76 -1.91 24.62 1.67
C ASP A 76 -1.46 24.04 3.03
N GLY A 77 -0.84 22.86 3.02
CA GLY A 77 -0.34 22.15 4.19
C GLY A 77 -1.39 21.24 4.86
N GLU A 78 -2.53 21.00 4.22
CA GLU A 78 -3.54 20.05 4.69
C GLU A 78 -3.11 18.60 4.40
N TYR A 79 -3.44 17.69 5.33
CA TYR A 79 -3.11 16.28 5.18
C TYR A 79 -4.31 15.48 4.67
N GLU A 80 -4.13 14.85 3.51
CA GLU A 80 -5.11 13.97 2.90
C GLU A 80 -4.59 12.53 2.80
N VAL A 81 -5.52 11.59 2.66
CA VAL A 81 -5.20 10.17 2.40
C VAL A 81 -5.78 9.76 1.07
N LEU A 82 -4.89 9.49 0.11
CA LEU A 82 -5.23 8.90 -1.16
C LEU A 82 -5.37 7.38 -1.00
N THR A 83 -6.46 6.82 -1.49
CA THR A 83 -6.71 5.38 -1.47
C THR A 83 -7.47 4.95 -2.73
N ILE A 84 -7.45 3.66 -3.02
CA ILE A 84 -8.25 3.10 -4.09
C ILE A 84 -9.73 3.35 -3.80
N ASN A 85 -10.53 3.63 -4.83
CA ASN A 85 -11.98 3.65 -4.70
C ASN A 85 -12.60 2.94 -5.91
N SER A 86 -13.32 1.86 -5.64
CA SER A 86 -14.07 1.10 -6.64
C SER A 86 -15.56 1.23 -6.38
N PRO A 87 -16.24 2.19 -7.03
CA PRO A 87 -17.67 2.44 -6.81
C PRO A 87 -18.55 1.23 -7.13
N ALA A 88 -18.08 0.34 -8.01
CA ALA A 88 -18.79 -0.86 -8.43
C ALA A 88 -18.84 -1.96 -7.36
N LYS A 89 -17.96 -1.90 -6.37
CA LYS A 89 -17.95 -2.90 -5.29
C LYS A 89 -19.06 -2.62 -4.28
N PRO A 90 -19.57 -3.68 -3.60
CA PRO A 90 -20.58 -3.53 -2.57
C PRO A 90 -20.18 -2.54 -1.48
N ARG A 91 -21.17 -1.84 -0.91
CA ARG A 91 -21.01 -0.96 0.25
C ARG A 91 -20.89 -1.76 1.57
N GLU A 92 -20.09 -2.81 1.54
CA GLU A 92 -19.78 -3.64 2.71
C GLU A 92 -18.41 -3.29 3.29
N THR A 93 -18.11 -3.80 4.48
CA THR A 93 -16.80 -3.65 5.11
C THR A 93 -16.07 -4.98 5.16
N ILE A 94 -14.75 -4.94 4.98
CA ILE A 94 -13.85 -6.08 5.22
C ILE A 94 -12.95 -5.78 6.42
N ALA A 95 -12.46 -6.84 7.07
CA ALA A 95 -11.45 -6.72 8.12
C ALA A 95 -10.05 -6.79 7.49
N ILE A 96 -9.18 -5.85 7.85
CA ILE A 96 -7.75 -5.88 7.53
C ILE A 96 -6.98 -5.53 8.81
N LEU A 97 -6.18 -6.47 9.30
CA LEU A 97 -5.39 -6.43 10.53
C LEU A 97 -6.18 -6.03 11.78
N GLY A 98 -7.45 -6.47 11.85
CA GLY A 98 -8.36 -6.21 12.98
C GLY A 98 -9.26 -4.98 12.83
N ASP A 99 -8.95 -4.08 11.88
CA ASP A 99 -9.76 -2.90 11.60
C ASP A 99 -10.71 -3.12 10.42
N ARG A 100 -11.82 -2.36 10.38
CA ARG A 100 -12.83 -2.47 9.32
C ARG A 100 -12.69 -1.34 8.30
N TYR A 101 -12.58 -1.73 7.03
CA TYR A 101 -12.46 -0.81 5.90
C TYR A 101 -13.55 -1.04 4.86
N PRO A 102 -13.97 -0.01 4.10
CA PRO A 102 -14.86 -0.19 2.97
C PRO A 102 -14.26 -1.16 1.95
N ARG A 103 -15.05 -2.13 1.49
CA ARG A 103 -14.66 -3.09 0.44
C ARG A 103 -14.20 -2.40 -0.85
N GLN A 104 -14.73 -1.20 -1.09
CA GLN A 104 -14.42 -0.32 -2.21
C GLN A 104 -12.97 0.19 -2.19
N ALA A 105 -12.36 0.28 -1.00
CA ALA A 105 -10.98 0.73 -0.82
C ALA A 105 -9.92 -0.37 -0.93
N ALA A 106 -10.35 -1.62 -1.10
CA ALA A 106 -9.44 -2.77 -1.16
C ALA A 106 -9.56 -3.55 -2.47
N THR A 107 -8.47 -4.16 -2.89
CA THR A 107 -8.41 -4.97 -4.13
C THR A 107 -7.69 -6.29 -3.89
N LYS A 108 -8.00 -7.30 -4.71
CA LYS A 108 -7.20 -8.54 -4.78
C LYS A 108 -6.23 -8.52 -5.97
N ASP A 109 -6.27 -7.46 -6.76
CA ASP A 109 -5.43 -7.30 -7.95
C ASP A 109 -4.00 -6.94 -7.54
N LEU A 110 -3.13 -7.94 -7.48
CA LEU A 110 -1.72 -7.78 -7.16
C LEU A 110 -1.00 -6.93 -8.21
N ASN A 111 -1.36 -7.05 -9.49
CA ASN A 111 -0.70 -6.30 -10.56
C ASN A 111 -0.98 -4.81 -10.43
N LEU A 112 -2.21 -4.43 -10.11
CA LEU A 112 -2.55 -3.04 -9.82
C LEU A 112 -1.73 -2.47 -8.66
N ILE A 113 -1.61 -3.22 -7.56
CA ILE A 113 -0.86 -2.77 -6.39
C ILE A 113 0.64 -2.68 -6.70
N LEU A 114 1.18 -3.63 -7.47
CA LEU A 114 2.55 -3.61 -7.94
C LEU A 114 2.81 -2.41 -8.85
N ASP A 115 1.91 -2.12 -9.78
CA ASP A 115 2.04 -0.98 -10.69
C ASP A 115 2.04 0.35 -9.93
N ILE A 116 1.15 0.53 -8.96
CA ILE A 116 1.12 1.75 -8.13
C ILE A 116 2.38 1.86 -7.27
N ALA A 117 2.81 0.76 -6.64
CA ALA A 117 4.01 0.78 -5.80
C ALA A 117 5.30 1.04 -6.62
N ASP A 118 5.38 0.52 -7.84
CA ASP A 118 6.48 0.75 -8.77
C ASP A 118 6.46 2.16 -9.40
N GLU A 119 5.26 2.73 -9.63
CA GLU A 119 5.12 4.14 -10.00
C GLU A 119 5.64 5.03 -8.86
N TYR A 120 5.19 4.77 -7.64
CA TYR A 120 5.59 5.54 -6.46
C TYR A 120 7.11 5.45 -6.20
N SER A 121 7.70 4.26 -6.33
CA SER A 121 9.13 4.08 -6.09
C SER A 121 10.01 4.85 -7.07
N ARG A 122 9.50 5.13 -8.29
CA ARG A 122 10.22 5.84 -9.36
C ARG A 122 9.93 7.34 -9.39
N THR A 123 8.74 7.76 -8.99
CA THR A 123 8.25 9.14 -9.22
C THR A 123 7.91 9.89 -7.94
N GLU A 124 7.76 9.20 -6.81
CA GLU A 124 7.24 9.75 -5.55
C GLU A 124 5.81 10.33 -5.68
N ALA A 125 5.11 9.96 -6.76
CA ALA A 125 3.71 10.25 -7.04
C ALA A 125 2.95 8.94 -7.33
N ILE A 126 1.62 8.97 -7.23
CA ILE A 126 0.78 7.82 -7.59
C ILE A 126 -0.37 8.24 -8.50
N THR A 127 -0.74 7.36 -9.42
CA THR A 127 -1.98 7.49 -10.19
C THR A 127 -2.98 6.43 -9.72
N ILE A 128 -4.04 6.87 -9.04
CA ILE A 128 -5.13 5.97 -8.63
C ILE A 128 -6.19 5.95 -9.74
N TYR A 129 -6.17 4.90 -10.55
CA TYR A 129 -7.22 4.68 -11.54
C TYR A 129 -8.53 4.26 -10.84
N PRO A 130 -9.69 4.80 -11.25
CA PRO A 130 -10.97 4.22 -10.83
C PRO A 130 -11.01 2.77 -11.31
N LEU A 131 -11.11 1.85 -10.36
CA LEU A 131 -11.28 0.43 -10.67
C LEU A 131 -12.58 0.26 -11.47
N ALA A 132 -12.44 -0.18 -12.72
CA ALA A 132 -13.56 -0.41 -13.64
C ALA A 132 -14.64 -1.30 -13.00
N PRO A 133 -15.92 -1.12 -13.40
CA PRO A 133 -17.03 -1.88 -12.84
C PRO A 133 -16.99 -3.39 -13.11
#